data_AF-A0A2V7QX95-F1
#
_entry.id   AF-A0A2V7QX95-F1
#
_cell.length_a   1.000
_cell.length_b   1.000
_cell.length_c   1.000
_cell.angle_alpha   90.00
_cell.angle_beta   90.00
_cell.angle_gamma   90.00
#
_symmetry.space_group_name_H-M   'P 1'
#
loop_
_entity.id
_entity.type
_entity.pdbx_description
1 polymer ?
#
loop_
_entity_poly.entity_id
_entity_poly.type
_entity_poly.pdbx_seq_one_letter_code
_entity_poly.pdbx_strand_id
1 'polypeptide(L)'
;MPSLNTFLLVLQAATSPAPPQVAALKQEVVRDVASRAQFTQQMVDQIFSYAELGFQETETSRYLVDLLRKNGFTVREGIAG
;
A
#
# COMPACT_ATOMS: atom_id res chain seq x y z
N MET A 1 -33.47 14.11 22.46
CA MET A 1 -33.67 13.08 21.42
C MET A 1 -33.40 13.74 20.08
N PRO A 2 -32.34 13.37 19.33
CA PRO A 2 -32.13 13.92 17.99
C PRO A 2 -33.33 13.55 17.11
N SER A 3 -33.79 14.49 16.27
CA SER A 3 -34.95 14.27 15.42
C SER A 3 -34.60 13.33 14.26
N LEU A 4 -35.61 12.72 13.64
CA LEU A 4 -35.45 11.83 12.49
C LEU A 4 -34.68 12.52 11.34
N ASN A 5 -34.82 13.85 11.21
CA ASN A 5 -34.06 14.67 10.26
C ASN A 5 -32.56 14.74 10.58
N THR A 6 -32.18 14.76 11.86
CA THR A 6 -30.76 14.71 12.27
C THR A 6 -30.12 13.38 11.85
N PHE A 7 -30.86 12.27 11.93
CA PHE A 7 -30.38 10.97 11.48
C PHE A 7 -30.24 10.88 9.95
N LEU A 8 -31.18 11.46 9.21
CA LEU A 8 -31.17 11.47 7.75
C LEU A 8 -30.02 12.33 7.16
N LEU A 9 -29.68 13.45 7.81
CA LEU A 9 -28.58 14.32 7.37
C LEU A 9 -27.20 13.67 7.58
N VAL A 10 -27.03 12.94 8.69
CA VAL A 10 -25.80 12.19 8.99
C VAL A 10 -25.61 11.04 8.00
N LEU A 11 -26.69 10.36 7.60
CA LEU A 11 -26.64 9.31 6.58
C LEU A 11 -26.25 9.84 5.19
N GLN A 12 -26.73 11.03 4.80
CA GLN A 12 -26.40 11.64 3.50
C GLN A 12 -24.94 12.14 3.43
N ALA A 13 -24.39 12.63 4.55
CA ALA A 13 -22.98 13.04 4.61
C ALA A 13 -22.02 11.84 4.44
N ALA A 14 -22.41 10.65 4.92
CA ALA A 14 -21.59 9.43 4.83
C ALA A 14 -21.58 8.79 3.41
N THR A 15 -22.53 9.15 2.54
CA THR A 15 -22.69 8.57 1.20
C THR A 15 -22.39 9.54 0.06
N SER A 16 -21.91 10.74 0.37
CA SER A 16 -21.55 11.72 -0.64
C SER A 16 -20.37 11.22 -1.48
N PRO A 17 -20.49 11.18 -2.83
CA PRO A 17 -19.40 10.72 -3.69
C PRO A 17 -18.18 11.62 -3.48
N ALA A 18 -16.99 11.01 -3.51
CA ALA A 18 -15.74 11.75 -3.43
C ALA A 18 -15.71 12.86 -4.49
N PRO A 19 -15.11 14.02 -4.20
CA PRO A 19 -14.99 15.09 -5.18
C PRO A 19 -14.43 14.55 -6.51
N PRO A 20 -14.92 15.01 -7.68
CA PRO A 20 -14.51 14.47 -8.99
C PRO A 20 -12.99 14.43 -9.19
N GLN A 21 -12.27 15.41 -8.63
CA GLN A 21 -10.81 15.46 -8.63
C GLN A 21 -10.17 14.27 -7.90
N VAL A 22 -10.70 13.88 -6.73
CA VAL A 22 -10.24 12.72 -5.97
C VAL A 22 -10.52 11.43 -6.73
N ALA A 23 -11.67 11.33 -7.41
CA ALA A 23 -11.98 10.17 -8.24
C ALA A 23 -11.00 10.04 -9.43
N ALA A 24 -10.65 11.15 -10.08
CA ALA A 24 -9.67 11.17 -11.17
C ALA A 24 -8.26 10.76 -10.68
N LEU A 25 -7.81 11.32 -9.55
CA LEU A 25 -6.51 10.96 -8.95
C LEU A 25 -6.46 9.47 -8.57
N LYS A 26 -7.55 8.91 -8.04
CA LYS A 26 -7.62 7.46 -7.75
C LYS A 26 -7.45 6.62 -9.01
N GLN A 27 -8.10 6.99 -10.11
CA GLN A 27 -7.93 6.28 -11.38
C GLN A 27 -6.51 6.41 -11.93
N GLU A 28 -5.87 7.55 -11.73
CA GLU A 28 -4.46 7.74 -12.11
C GLU A 28 -3.53 6.84 -11.30
N VAL A 29 -3.69 6.80 -9.97
CA VAL A 29 -2.91 5.89 -9.11
C VAL A 29 -3.13 4.42 -9.50
N VAL A 30 -4.36 4.01 -9.81
CA VAL A 30 -4.63 2.65 -10.29
C VAL A 30 -3.86 2.34 -11.57
N ARG A 31 -3.81 3.28 -12.52
CA ARG A 31 -3.03 3.13 -13.76
C ARG A 31 -1.52 3.05 -13.49
N ASP A 32 -0.99 3.90 -12.60
CA ASP A 32 0.44 3.87 -12.23
C ASP A 32 0.81 2.53 -11.57
N VAL A 33 0.02 2.06 -10.60
CA VAL A 33 0.24 0.76 -9.96
C VAL A 33 0.19 -0.38 -10.97
N ALA A 34 -0.77 -0.37 -11.90
CA ALA A 34 -0.87 -1.39 -12.94
C ALA A 34 0.34 -1.40 -13.88
N SER A 35 0.92 -0.23 -14.17
CA SER A 35 2.12 -0.12 -15.00
C SER A 35 3.36 -0.80 -14.39
N ARG A 36 3.34 -1.04 -13.07
CA ARG A 36 4.44 -1.67 -12.32
C ARG A 36 4.29 -3.19 -12.19
N ALA A 37 3.36 -3.82 -12.90
CA ALA A 37 3.05 -5.25 -12.78
C ALA A 37 4.29 -6.15 -12.88
N GLN A 38 5.18 -5.92 -13.85
CA GLN A 38 6.41 -6.71 -14.01
C GLN A 38 7.36 -6.56 -12.81
N PHE A 39 7.54 -5.33 -12.34
CA PHE A 39 8.37 -5.06 -11.17
C PHE A 39 7.83 -5.77 -9.93
N THR A 40 6.52 -5.70 -9.70
CA THR A 40 5.86 -6.43 -8.60
C THR A 40 6.03 -7.93 -8.74
N GLN A 41 5.86 -8.48 -9.96
CA GLN A 41 6.02 -9.90 -10.23
C GLN A 41 7.45 -10.38 -9.89
N GLN A 42 8.48 -9.66 -10.34
CA GLN A 42 9.87 -9.98 -10.02
C GLN A 42 10.16 -9.89 -8.52
N MET A 43 9.58 -8.91 -7.83
CA MET A 43 9.72 -8.78 -6.37
C MET A 43 9.12 -9.98 -5.64
N VAL A 44 7.91 -10.40 -6.03
CA VAL A 44 7.22 -11.57 -5.47
C VAL A 44 8.06 -12.83 -5.71
N ASP A 45 8.46 -13.08 -6.95
CA ASP A 45 9.30 -14.23 -7.31
C ASP A 45 10.59 -14.28 -6.47
N GLN A 46 11.26 -13.13 -6.32
CA GLN A 46 12.51 -13.06 -5.57
C GLN A 46 12.30 -13.38 -4.09
N ILE A 47 11.27 -12.81 -3.44
CA ILE A 47 10.96 -13.07 -2.02
C ILE A 47 10.66 -14.56 -1.81
N PHE A 48 9.81 -15.16 -2.65
CA PHE A 48 9.46 -16.57 -2.51
C PHE A 48 10.61 -17.52 -2.86
N SER A 49 11.56 -17.10 -3.70
CA SER A 49 12.73 -17.92 -4.04
C SER A 49 13.69 -18.17 -2.87
N TYR A 50 13.68 -17.32 -1.84
CA TYR A 50 14.54 -17.49 -0.67
C TYR A 50 14.06 -18.60 0.28
N ALA A 51 12.75 -18.89 0.28
CA ALA A 51 12.13 -19.94 1.10
C ALA A 51 12.53 -19.91 2.59
N GLU A 52 12.70 -18.70 3.15
CA GLU A 52 13.11 -18.51 4.54
C GLU A 52 11.97 -18.80 5.52
N LEU A 53 12.33 -19.31 6.70
CA LEU A 53 11.40 -19.49 7.80
C LEU A 53 11.11 -18.13 8.46
N GLY A 54 9.95 -18.05 9.12
CA GLY A 54 9.66 -16.90 9.98
C GLY A 54 10.71 -16.77 11.09
N PHE A 55 11.10 -15.53 11.38
CA PHE A 55 12.20 -15.15 12.29
C PHE A 55 13.61 -15.58 11.83
N GLN A 56 13.78 -15.90 10.54
CA GLN A 56 15.06 -16.22 9.91
C GLN A 56 15.17 -15.58 8.50
N GLU A 57 14.47 -14.48 8.26
CA GLU A 57 14.33 -13.81 6.96
C GLU A 57 15.54 -12.94 6.58
N THR A 58 16.76 -13.50 6.61
CA THR A 58 18.02 -12.76 6.40
C THR A 58 18.12 -12.19 4.98
N GLU A 59 17.90 -13.03 3.96
CA GLU A 59 18.00 -12.64 2.55
C GLU A 59 16.81 -11.79 2.11
N THR A 60 15.62 -12.11 2.60
CA THR A 60 14.41 -11.32 2.34
C THR A 60 14.54 -9.91 2.92
N SER A 61 15.02 -9.79 4.17
CA SER A 61 15.28 -8.49 4.80
C SER A 61 16.31 -7.68 4.03
N ARG A 62 17.47 -8.29 3.70
CA ARG A 62 18.52 -7.65 2.90
C ARG A 62 17.98 -7.15 1.55
N TYR A 63 17.24 -7.99 0.83
CA TYR A 63 16.65 -7.64 -0.46
C TYR A 63 15.69 -6.45 -0.36
N LEU A 64 14.77 -6.46 0.60
CA LEU A 64 13.79 -5.38 0.78
C LEU A 64 14.45 -4.06 1.23
N VAL A 65 15.44 -4.13 2.12
CA VAL A 65 16.23 -2.97 2.53
C VAL A 65 16.94 -2.34 1.32
N ASP A 66 17.61 -3.15 0.50
CA ASP A 66 18.28 -2.68 -0.72
C ASP A 66 17.29 -2.06 -1.70
N LEU A 67 16.12 -2.70 -1.88
CA LEU A 67 15.08 -2.22 -2.77
C LEU A 67 14.51 -0.85 -2.31
N LEU A 68 14.23 -0.70 -1.02
CA LEU A 68 13.76 0.56 -0.45
C LEU A 68 14.81 1.67 -0.63
N ARG A 69 16.08 1.39 -0.33
CA ARG A 69 17.18 2.34 -0.54
C ARG A 69 17.31 2.76 -2.01
N LYS A 70 17.23 1.80 -2.94
CA LYS A 70 17.23 2.08 -4.39
C LYS A 70 16.08 2.99 -4.83
N ASN A 71 14.96 2.98 -4.13
CA ASN A 71 13.80 3.84 -4.38
C ASN A 71 13.83 5.15 -3.56
N GLY A 72 14.96 5.49 -2.95
CA GLY A 72 15.17 6.78 -2.27
C GLY A 72 14.72 6.83 -0.81
N PHE A 73 14.35 5.70 -0.22
CA PHE A 73 14.00 5.64 1.20
C PHE A 73 15.24 5.60 2.09
N THR A 74 15.20 6.32 3.21
CA THR A 74 16.14 6.10 4.33
C THR A 74 15.65 4.93 5.17
N VAL A 75 16.46 3.88 5.30
CA VAL A 75 16.08 2.65 6.00
C VAL A 75 16.94 2.48 7.25
N ARG A 76 16.28 2.27 8.40
CA ARG A 76 16.91 1.92 9.68
C ARG A 76 16.74 0.41 9.94
N GLU A 77 17.86 -0.29 10.06
CA GLU A 77 17.91 -1.73 10.33
C GLU A 77 18.03 -2.01 11.84
N GLY A 78 17.87 -3.28 12.25
CA GLY A 78 18.07 -3.72 13.64
C GLY A 78 16.93 -3.39 14.61
N ILE A 79 15.72 -3.16 14.10
CA ILE A 79 14.52 -2.89 14.92
C ILE A 79 13.73 -4.18 15.21
N ALA A 80 13.72 -5.08 14.25
CA ALA A 80 13.17 -6.43 14.34
C ALA A 80 13.97 -7.33 13.39
N GLY A 81 14.00 -8.62 13.69
CA GLY A 81 14.77 -9.65 13.01
C GLY A 81 14.78 -10.88 13.89
#